data_AF-A0A8B7XZ23-F1
#
_entry.id   AF-A0A8B7XZ23-F1
#
_cell.length_a   1.000
_cell.length_b   1.000
_cell.length_c   1.000
_cell.angle_alpha   90.00
_cell.angle_beta   90.00
_cell.angle_gamma   90.00
#
_symmetry.space_group_name_H-M   'P 1'
#
loop_
_entity.id
_entity.type
_entity.pdbx_description
1 polymer ?
#
loop_
_entity_poly.entity_id
_entity_poly.type
_entity_poly.pdbx_seq_one_letter_code
_entity_poly.pdbx_strand_id
1 'polypeptide(L)'
;MVLVVKSGTMYPLQVFLTGYRWCRQALSITAFTNLTWLLVGGLVWVGLKNAGRNPHRQRKLSKSSDSGVVNSVEKLQVPQDSTKKRCKKRKSTMSKSNEWKSLAVEGSSRSSGPTKLFASFTGAKGGVGALRVRQRIVAAAVVMFILILVFLLLPSSKRTSGNFSTNNSGMGKNYVVMTSAVYNKTYPITAPQRTLVGEQYRIGLISDLDTDSKSATKKNTWVGYYLKGYLNINSLHDQVSIQLDKEPSVLQSQLSRGGRGMELSELVTFNGKLYSVDDRTGVIYEIVDNTVIPWIILSDGDGRNTKGFKGEWMAVRDEMLFVGGLGKEWTTTSGELVNLNPQWVKVVSHQGAVRHFSWVKNYNAMRREAGYSYPGYMIHESGVWSDVHQRWFFLPRRASKEHYTEADDEHRATNLLISCTADFTDIRINKIGVLNKIRGFSSFKFVPGTRDTVVVALKTEEDQGKIATFYTVFNIDGKTLVPDTKFADIKYEGIEFI
;
A
#
# COMPACT_ATOMS: atom_id res chain seq x y z
N MET A 1 -32.13 46.26 4.42
CA MET A 1 -33.04 46.34 5.59
C MET A 1 -32.82 45.07 6.41
N VAL A 2 -32.31 45.09 7.65
CA VAL A 2 -32.87 45.71 8.89
C VAL A 2 -34.17 44.97 9.26
N LEU A 3 -34.37 44.23 10.38
CA LEU A 3 -33.61 43.83 11.59
C LEU A 3 -34.08 42.39 12.01
N VAL A 4 -33.29 41.42 12.52
CA VAL A 4 -32.88 41.12 13.94
C VAL A 4 -34.03 41.36 14.97
N VAL A 5 -34.47 40.47 15.90
CA VAL A 5 -33.87 39.74 17.06
C VAL A 5 -34.93 38.67 17.48
N LYS A 6 -34.69 37.35 17.69
CA LYS A 6 -33.87 36.52 18.62
C LYS A 6 -34.53 36.16 19.99
N SER A 7 -34.62 34.84 20.24
CA SER A 7 -34.66 34.10 21.54
C SER A 7 -35.81 34.24 22.56
N GLY A 8 -36.34 33.10 23.01
CA GLY A 8 -37.17 32.95 24.24
C GLY A 8 -37.72 31.52 24.43
N THR A 9 -37.07 30.70 25.26
CA THR A 9 -37.39 29.28 25.53
C THR A 9 -38.37 29.04 26.68
N MET A 10 -39.22 28.00 26.60
CA MET A 10 -39.63 27.17 27.75
C MET A 10 -40.12 25.77 27.33
N TYR A 11 -39.91 24.76 28.19
CA TYR A 11 -40.41 23.37 28.06
C TYR A 11 -41.70 23.18 28.89
N PRO A 12 -42.47 22.07 28.72
CA PRO A 12 -42.26 20.95 29.67
C PRO A 12 -42.55 19.50 29.18
N LEU A 13 -41.88 18.58 29.87
CA LEU A 13 -42.22 17.20 30.27
C LEU A 13 -42.42 16.00 29.31
N GLN A 14 -41.79 14.90 29.77
CA GLN A 14 -41.81 13.52 29.29
C GLN A 14 -43.11 12.77 29.60
N VAL A 15 -43.38 11.71 28.84
CA VAL A 15 -43.90 10.44 29.41
C VAL A 15 -43.09 9.26 28.84
N PHE A 16 -42.64 8.37 29.71
CA PHE A 16 -42.00 7.08 29.38
C PHE A 16 -43.05 6.05 28.96
N LEU A 17 -42.69 5.11 28.09
CA LEU A 17 -43.13 3.71 28.24
C LEU A 17 -42.12 2.75 27.57
N THR A 18 -41.68 1.75 28.33
CA THR A 18 -40.69 0.74 27.94
C THR A 18 -41.38 -0.54 27.46
N GLY A 19 -40.78 -1.23 26.48
CA GLY A 19 -41.33 -2.46 25.91
C GLY A 19 -40.26 -3.39 25.33
N TYR A 20 -39.66 -4.23 26.19
CA TYR A 20 -38.69 -5.24 25.78
C TYR A 20 -39.33 -6.36 24.94
N ARG A 21 -38.73 -6.73 23.79
CA ARG A 21 -38.92 -8.08 23.21
C ARG A 21 -37.72 -8.60 22.39
N TRP A 22 -36.93 -9.43 23.08
CA TRP A 22 -36.22 -10.63 22.58
C TRP A 22 -35.76 -10.70 21.12
N CYS A 23 -34.44 -10.57 20.92
CA CYS A 23 -33.75 -11.00 19.71
C CYS A 23 -33.49 -12.52 19.76
N ARG A 24 -33.93 -13.29 18.75
CA ARG A 24 -33.52 -14.69 18.54
C ARG A 24 -32.33 -14.73 17.59
N GLN A 25 -31.13 -14.94 18.11
CA GLN A 25 -29.99 -15.39 17.29
C GLN A 25 -30.01 -16.91 17.20
N ALA A 26 -30.13 -17.45 15.98
CA ALA A 26 -29.89 -18.86 15.71
C ALA A 26 -28.39 -19.07 15.47
N LEU A 27 -27.68 -19.66 16.43
CA LEU A 27 -26.36 -20.23 16.16
C LEU A 27 -26.52 -21.62 15.53
N SER A 28 -26.00 -21.77 14.31
CA SER A 28 -25.95 -23.06 13.61
C SER A 28 -24.96 -24.02 14.28
N ILE A 29 -25.38 -25.28 14.45
CA ILE A 29 -24.58 -26.37 15.03
C ILE A 29 -23.67 -26.95 13.95
N THR A 30 -22.46 -26.39 13.80
CA THR A 30 -21.41 -26.91 12.89
C THR A 30 -19.99 -26.62 13.41
N ALA A 31 -19.72 -26.94 14.68
CA ALA A 31 -18.40 -26.67 15.31
C ALA A 31 -17.92 -27.79 16.27
N PHE A 32 -18.40 -29.02 16.13
CA PHE A 32 -18.14 -30.10 17.11
C PHE A 32 -17.60 -31.43 16.54
N THR A 33 -16.99 -31.41 15.36
CA THR A 33 -16.46 -32.64 14.69
C THR A 33 -14.96 -32.62 14.36
N ASN A 34 -14.24 -31.51 14.56
CA ASN A 34 -12.83 -31.37 14.15
C ASN A 34 -11.80 -31.28 15.30
N LEU A 35 -12.18 -31.60 16.55
CA LEU A 35 -11.24 -31.58 17.70
C LEU A 35 -10.73 -32.97 18.14
N THR A 36 -11.15 -34.05 17.47
CA THR A 36 -10.74 -35.43 17.78
C THR A 36 -9.56 -35.96 16.95
N TRP A 37 -9.11 -35.21 15.94
CA TRP A 37 -8.00 -35.63 15.05
C TRP A 37 -6.60 -35.13 15.47
N LEU A 38 -6.49 -34.22 16.44
CA LEU A 38 -5.22 -33.59 16.84
C LEU A 38 -4.48 -34.25 18.01
N LEU A 39 -5.05 -35.29 18.64
CA LEU A 39 -4.46 -35.97 19.80
C LEU A 39 -3.91 -37.39 19.53
N VAL A 40 -3.95 -37.86 18.28
CA VAL A 40 -3.42 -39.19 17.90
C VAL A 40 -2.08 -39.10 17.13
N GLY A 41 -1.73 -37.93 16.59
CA GLY A 41 -0.48 -37.74 15.83
C GLY A 41 0.80 -37.53 16.66
N GLY A 42 0.70 -37.34 17.99
CA GLY A 42 1.81 -36.87 18.83
C GLY A 42 2.77 -37.93 19.38
N LEU A 43 2.59 -39.22 19.07
CA LEU A 43 3.23 -40.34 19.80
C LEU A 43 4.14 -41.26 18.95
N VAL A 44 4.49 -40.86 17.73
CA VAL A 44 5.30 -41.68 16.79
C VAL A 44 6.70 -41.10 16.50
N TRP A 45 7.08 -39.97 17.10
CA TRP A 45 8.37 -39.31 16.85
C TRP A 45 9.21 -38.98 18.09
N VAL A 46 9.32 -39.96 19.00
CA VAL A 46 10.35 -40.00 20.05
C VAL A 46 11.03 -41.36 19.97
N GLY A 47 12.06 -41.50 19.12
CA GLY A 47 12.64 -42.83 18.89
C GLY A 47 13.70 -42.97 17.80
N LEU A 48 14.72 -42.10 17.74
CA LEU A 48 15.99 -42.43 17.09
C LEU A 48 17.17 -41.71 17.75
N LYS A 49 18.33 -42.39 17.77
CA LYS A 49 19.38 -42.24 18.80
C LYS A 49 20.48 -41.23 18.48
N ASN A 50 21.09 -40.72 19.56
CA ASN A 50 22.44 -40.17 19.61
C ASN A 50 23.53 -41.15 19.12
N ALA A 51 24.48 -40.63 18.31
CA ALA A 51 25.91 -40.99 18.26
C ALA A 51 26.63 -39.95 17.36
N GLY A 52 27.83 -39.43 17.60
CA GLY A 52 28.81 -39.59 18.69
C GLY A 52 29.70 -38.34 18.86
N ARG A 53 30.80 -38.42 19.63
CA ARG A 53 31.62 -37.27 20.11
C ARG A 53 32.91 -37.02 19.29
N ASN A 54 33.25 -35.74 19.03
CA ASN A 54 34.52 -34.96 19.25
C ASN A 54 35.93 -35.66 19.37
N PRO A 55 37.11 -34.94 19.31
CA PRO A 55 37.45 -33.56 18.88
C PRO A 55 38.85 -33.37 18.15
N HIS A 56 39.34 -32.11 18.06
CA HIS A 56 40.70 -31.60 17.65
C HIS A 56 40.98 -31.43 16.13
N ARG A 57 41.74 -30.43 15.64
CA ARG A 57 42.99 -29.78 16.16
C ARG A 57 43.11 -28.26 15.79
N GLN A 58 44.04 -27.53 16.41
CA GLN A 58 44.25 -26.06 16.31
C GLN A 58 45.38 -25.58 15.35
N ARG A 59 45.41 -24.25 15.08
CA ARG A 59 46.61 -23.35 14.84
C ARG A 59 47.34 -23.53 13.49
N LYS A 60 48.04 -22.54 12.88
CA LYS A 60 48.52 -21.15 13.13
C LYS A 60 48.35 -20.32 11.81
N LEU A 61 48.35 -18.97 11.68
CA LEU A 61 49.03 -17.80 12.27
C LEU A 61 50.39 -17.39 11.64
N SER A 62 50.39 -16.42 10.70
CA SER A 62 51.44 -15.42 10.35
C SER A 62 50.89 -14.46 9.27
N LYS A 63 50.95 -13.11 9.34
CA LYS A 63 52.11 -12.16 9.28
C LYS A 63 52.90 -12.25 7.96
N SER A 64 53.32 -11.16 7.29
CA SER A 64 53.22 -9.69 7.55
C SER A 64 53.65 -8.86 6.31
N SER A 65 53.64 -7.52 6.41
CA SER A 65 54.62 -6.55 5.79
C SER A 65 54.82 -6.59 4.26
N ASP A 66 54.41 -5.58 3.48
CA ASP A 66 55.14 -4.32 3.16
C ASP A 66 55.34 -4.29 1.61
N SER A 67 55.58 -3.21 0.87
CA SER A 67 55.46 -1.75 1.08
C SER A 67 55.62 -1.03 -0.28
N GLY A 68 54.87 0.07 -0.53
CA GLY A 68 55.13 1.04 -1.62
C GLY A 68 54.94 0.55 -3.09
N VAL A 69 55.05 1.40 -4.11
CA VAL A 69 55.04 2.88 -4.16
C VAL A 69 54.79 3.37 -5.61
N VAL A 70 54.03 4.46 -5.78
CA VAL A 70 54.03 5.43 -6.93
C VAL A 70 53.60 4.99 -8.36
N ASN A 71 52.57 5.71 -8.84
CA ASN A 71 52.26 6.27 -10.18
C ASN A 71 52.84 5.66 -11.47
N SER A 72 52.00 5.54 -12.50
CA SER A 72 51.97 6.44 -13.70
C SER A 72 51.02 5.87 -14.78
N VAL A 73 49.93 6.55 -15.17
CA VAL A 73 49.81 7.47 -16.34
C VAL A 73 49.62 6.76 -17.69
N GLU A 74 48.43 6.94 -18.28
CA GLU A 74 48.10 6.88 -19.73
C GLU A 74 48.40 5.58 -20.52
N LYS A 75 47.81 5.30 -21.71
CA LYS A 75 46.79 5.97 -22.54
C LYS A 75 46.02 4.91 -23.37
N LEU A 76 44.88 5.35 -23.92
CA LEU A 76 44.24 4.91 -25.18
C LEU A 76 45.15 4.10 -26.15
N GLN A 77 44.68 3.08 -26.90
CA GLN A 77 43.65 3.21 -27.94
C GLN A 77 43.21 1.83 -28.53
N VAL A 78 41.89 1.65 -28.69
CA VAL A 78 41.15 1.30 -29.96
C VAL A 78 42.03 0.87 -31.16
N PRO A 79 41.78 -0.29 -31.83
CA PRO A 79 40.77 -0.25 -32.91
C PRO A 79 39.85 -1.47 -33.13
N GLN A 80 38.89 -1.21 -34.02
CA GLN A 80 38.02 -2.10 -34.80
C GLN A 80 38.80 -3.30 -35.42
N ASP A 81 38.20 -4.40 -35.90
CA ASP A 81 36.99 -4.43 -36.73
C ASP A 81 36.31 -5.83 -36.83
N SER A 82 35.13 -5.82 -37.43
CA SER A 82 34.30 -6.87 -38.03
C SER A 82 34.81 -8.33 -38.12
N THR A 83 33.88 -9.27 -37.92
CA THR A 83 33.46 -10.19 -39.00
C THR A 83 32.17 -10.96 -38.67
N LYS A 84 31.26 -11.05 -39.65
CA LYS A 84 30.06 -11.90 -39.62
C LYS A 84 30.43 -13.36 -39.87
N LYS A 85 29.93 -14.31 -39.06
CA LYS A 85 29.69 -15.69 -39.55
C LYS A 85 28.29 -16.19 -39.20
N ARG A 86 27.60 -16.62 -40.26
CA ARG A 86 26.23 -17.12 -40.32
C ARG A 86 26.28 -18.65 -40.31
N CYS A 87 25.57 -19.32 -39.39
CA CYS A 87 25.45 -20.78 -39.42
C CYS A 87 24.02 -21.23 -39.75
N LYS A 88 23.89 -22.38 -40.44
CA LYS A 88 22.63 -22.85 -41.05
C LYS A 88 21.87 -23.84 -40.16
N LYS A 89 20.55 -23.88 -40.38
CA LYS A 89 19.59 -24.93 -39.96
C LYS A 89 20.15 -26.36 -40.01
N ARG A 90 19.70 -27.20 -39.08
CA ARG A 90 19.19 -28.55 -39.42
C ARG A 90 17.97 -28.89 -38.55
N LYS A 91 16.88 -29.30 -39.21
CA LYS A 91 15.77 -30.04 -38.57
C LYS A 91 16.15 -31.52 -38.56
N SER A 92 15.65 -32.28 -37.58
CA SER A 92 15.48 -33.73 -37.69
C SER A 92 14.06 -34.11 -37.30
N THR A 93 13.49 -35.06 -38.03
CA THR A 93 12.19 -35.68 -37.83
C THR A 93 12.38 -37.19 -37.93
N MET A 94 11.80 -37.97 -37.02
CA MET A 94 11.61 -39.41 -37.18
C MET A 94 10.25 -39.84 -36.60
N SER A 95 9.75 -40.98 -37.06
CA SER A 95 8.35 -41.40 -36.89
C SER A 95 8.19 -42.91 -36.67
N LYS A 96 7.07 -43.34 -36.06
CA LYS A 96 6.55 -44.74 -35.96
C LYS A 96 7.43 -45.67 -35.09
N SER A 97 6.98 -46.71 -34.39
CA SER A 97 5.75 -47.56 -34.32
C SER A 97 5.57 -48.05 -32.85
N ASN A 98 4.56 -48.81 -32.37
CA ASN A 98 3.29 -49.40 -32.88
C ASN A 98 2.28 -49.51 -31.69
N GLU A 99 0.96 -49.40 -31.87
CA GLU A 99 -0.04 -50.50 -32.08
C GLU A 99 -0.16 -51.55 -30.94
N TRP A 100 -1.30 -51.55 -30.23
CA TRP A 100 -1.99 -52.75 -29.71
C TRP A 100 -3.52 -52.50 -29.68
N LYS A 101 -4.30 -53.58 -29.83
CA LYS A 101 -5.68 -53.54 -30.34
C LYS A 101 -6.77 -53.55 -29.28
N SER A 102 -7.93 -53.04 -29.68
CA SER A 102 -9.25 -53.24 -29.07
C SER A 102 -9.71 -54.70 -29.11
N LEU A 103 -10.66 -55.06 -28.23
CA LEU A 103 -11.84 -55.89 -28.56
C LEU A 103 -12.91 -55.72 -27.47
N ALA A 104 -14.17 -56.02 -27.80
CA ALA A 104 -15.35 -55.76 -26.97
C ALA A 104 -16.40 -56.88 -27.16
N VAL A 105 -17.56 -56.70 -26.50
CA VAL A 105 -18.88 -57.34 -26.76
C VAL A 105 -19.21 -58.64 -25.99
N GLU A 106 -20.32 -58.56 -25.22
CA GLU A 106 -21.33 -59.57 -24.80
C GLU A 106 -20.90 -60.96 -24.26
N GLY A 107 -21.68 -61.73 -23.48
CA GLY A 107 -23.02 -61.54 -22.90
C GLY A 107 -23.73 -62.90 -22.66
N SER A 108 -24.70 -62.96 -21.74
CA SER A 108 -25.75 -64.03 -21.61
C SER A 108 -25.53 -65.31 -20.75
N SER A 109 -26.05 -65.25 -19.50
CA SER A 109 -27.13 -66.13 -18.96
C SER A 109 -26.89 -67.46 -18.19
N ARG A 110 -27.88 -67.73 -17.31
CA ARG A 110 -28.28 -68.99 -16.59
C ARG A 110 -27.35 -69.47 -15.46
N SER A 111 -27.75 -69.38 -14.18
CA SER A 111 -28.73 -70.18 -13.39
C SER A 111 -27.95 -71.04 -12.36
N SER A 112 -28.34 -71.33 -11.11
CA SER A 112 -29.64 -71.33 -10.43
C SER A 112 -29.47 -71.38 -8.89
N GLY A 113 -30.51 -71.03 -8.12
CA GLY A 113 -30.82 -71.70 -6.84
C GLY A 113 -30.38 -71.01 -5.53
N PRO A 114 -31.28 -70.83 -4.53
CA PRO A 114 -30.98 -70.09 -3.30
C PRO A 114 -31.12 -70.90 -1.99
N THR A 115 -30.51 -70.42 -0.90
CA THR A 115 -30.93 -70.73 0.47
C THR A 115 -31.05 -69.47 1.34
N LYS A 116 -32.19 -69.32 2.00
CA LYS A 116 -32.45 -68.33 3.05
C LYS A 116 -32.12 -68.93 4.40
N LEU A 117 -31.75 -68.11 5.38
CA LEU A 117 -32.13 -68.39 6.77
C LEU A 117 -32.47 -67.09 7.54
N PHE A 118 -33.74 -66.94 7.88
CA PHE A 118 -34.21 -66.11 8.99
C PHE A 118 -34.59 -67.05 10.13
N ALA A 119 -34.27 -66.68 11.37
CA ALA A 119 -34.89 -67.26 12.56
C ALA A 119 -35.05 -66.17 13.63
N SER A 120 -36.23 -66.12 14.27
CA SER A 120 -36.66 -65.06 15.19
C SER A 120 -36.83 -65.57 16.62
N PHE A 121 -36.61 -64.67 17.59
CA PHE A 121 -37.31 -64.54 18.87
C PHE A 121 -38.01 -65.76 19.50
N THR A 122 -37.58 -66.07 20.72
CA THR A 122 -38.50 -66.37 21.86
C THR A 122 -37.97 -65.67 23.11
N GLY A 123 -38.85 -65.02 23.88
CA GLY A 123 -38.48 -64.33 25.13
C GLY A 123 -38.75 -65.16 26.39
N ALA A 124 -38.17 -64.76 27.52
CA ALA A 124 -38.48 -65.27 28.85
C ALA A 124 -38.52 -64.11 29.88
N LYS A 125 -39.37 -64.25 30.90
CA LYS A 125 -39.69 -63.21 31.89
C LYS A 125 -38.76 -63.26 33.12
N GLY A 126 -38.61 -62.12 33.77
CA GLY A 126 -38.55 -62.03 35.24
C GLY A 126 -37.18 -62.17 35.90
N GLY A 127 -36.66 -61.05 36.43
CA GLY A 127 -35.52 -61.03 37.34
C GLY A 127 -35.18 -59.61 37.78
N VAL A 128 -35.39 -59.29 39.07
CA VAL A 128 -35.00 -58.00 39.66
C VAL A 128 -33.47 -58.00 39.85
N GLY A 129 -32.75 -57.68 38.77
CA GLY A 129 -31.29 -57.58 38.79
C GLY A 129 -30.83 -56.28 39.41
N ALA A 130 -30.19 -56.34 40.58
CA ALA A 130 -29.55 -55.19 41.21
C ALA A 130 -28.55 -54.54 40.24
N LEU A 131 -28.71 -53.24 39.99
CA LEU A 131 -27.91 -52.49 39.03
C LEU A 131 -26.45 -52.37 39.51
N ARG A 132 -25.61 -53.35 39.14
CA ARG A 132 -24.16 -53.32 39.40
C ARG A 132 -23.49 -52.24 38.54
N VAL A 133 -23.55 -50.99 38.99
CA VAL A 133 -22.85 -49.86 38.37
C VAL A 133 -21.35 -50.17 38.39
N ARG A 134 -20.75 -50.31 37.21
CA ARG A 134 -19.31 -50.54 37.08
C ARG A 134 -18.55 -49.38 37.71
N GLN A 135 -17.58 -49.65 38.58
CA GLN A 135 -16.83 -48.63 39.34
C GLN A 135 -16.25 -47.51 38.45
N ARG A 136 -15.89 -47.82 37.19
CA ARG A 136 -15.43 -46.83 36.19
C ARG A 136 -16.49 -45.80 35.80
N ILE A 137 -17.78 -46.16 35.80
CA ILE A 137 -18.90 -45.24 35.54
C ILE A 137 -19.10 -44.30 36.74
N VAL A 138 -19.01 -44.84 37.97
CA VAL A 138 -19.06 -44.02 39.19
C VAL A 138 -17.89 -43.03 39.22
N ALA A 139 -16.67 -43.49 38.92
CA ALA A 139 -15.49 -42.62 38.85
C ALA A 139 -15.63 -41.51 37.80
N ALA A 140 -16.13 -41.84 36.59
CA ALA A 140 -16.40 -40.85 35.55
C ALA A 140 -17.47 -39.83 35.97
N ALA A 141 -18.55 -40.27 36.62
CA ALA A 141 -19.58 -39.39 37.14
C ALA A 141 -19.07 -38.47 38.26
N VAL A 142 -18.23 -38.96 39.16
CA VAL A 142 -17.58 -38.17 40.22
C VAL A 142 -16.63 -37.12 39.63
N VAL A 143 -15.81 -37.49 38.63
CA VAL A 143 -14.92 -36.52 37.95
C VAL A 143 -15.73 -35.44 37.22
N MET A 144 -16.80 -35.81 36.50
CA MET A 144 -17.71 -34.84 35.87
C MET A 144 -18.39 -33.93 36.89
N PHE A 145 -18.83 -34.47 38.03
CA PHE A 145 -19.42 -33.68 39.10
C PHE A 145 -18.41 -32.69 39.71
N ILE A 146 -17.17 -33.12 39.96
CA ILE A 146 -16.09 -32.23 40.44
C ILE A 146 -15.81 -31.12 39.42
N LEU A 147 -15.75 -31.42 38.12
CA LEU A 147 -15.53 -30.40 37.08
C LEU A 147 -16.68 -29.37 37.00
N ILE A 148 -17.93 -29.82 37.15
CA ILE A 148 -19.10 -28.92 37.24
C ILE A 148 -19.03 -28.08 38.51
N LEU A 149 -18.66 -28.67 39.64
CA LEU A 149 -18.57 -27.98 40.93
C LEU A 149 -17.43 -26.95 40.93
N VAL A 150 -16.28 -27.26 40.31
CA VAL A 150 -15.20 -26.29 40.03
C VAL A 150 -15.73 -25.16 39.13
N PHE A 151 -16.45 -25.47 38.04
CA PHE A 151 -17.02 -24.44 37.16
C PHE A 151 -18.03 -23.53 37.87
N LEU A 152 -18.80 -24.05 38.83
CA LEU A 152 -19.73 -23.28 39.66
C LEU A 152 -19.04 -22.48 40.78
N LEU A 153 -17.87 -22.94 41.25
CA LEU A 153 -17.05 -22.23 42.24
C LEU A 153 -16.04 -21.24 41.63
N LEU A 154 -15.79 -21.29 40.32
CA LEU A 154 -15.07 -20.24 39.62
C LEU A 154 -15.83 -18.91 39.81
N PRO A 155 -15.19 -17.86 40.35
CA PRO A 155 -15.87 -16.58 40.57
C PRO A 155 -16.45 -16.06 39.25
N SER A 156 -17.78 -16.01 39.16
CA SER A 156 -18.45 -15.36 38.04
C SER A 156 -18.01 -13.90 38.01
N SER A 157 -17.29 -13.52 36.94
CA SER A 157 -16.74 -12.18 36.72
C SER A 157 -17.86 -11.16 36.51
N LYS A 158 -18.59 -10.82 37.59
CA LYS A 158 -19.52 -9.71 37.62
C LYS A 158 -18.74 -8.44 37.31
N ARG A 159 -18.95 -7.88 36.12
CA ARG A 159 -18.59 -6.49 35.80
C ARG A 159 -19.36 -5.59 36.77
N THR A 160 -18.70 -5.28 37.89
CA THR A 160 -19.22 -4.42 38.93
C THR A 160 -18.47 -3.10 38.78
N SER A 161 -19.18 -2.07 38.34
CA SER A 161 -18.65 -0.70 38.39
C SER A 161 -18.43 -0.34 39.86
N GLY A 162 -17.17 -0.26 40.27
CA GLY A 162 -16.78 0.05 41.64
C GLY A 162 -15.56 0.96 41.64
N ASN A 163 -15.72 2.16 42.17
CA ASN A 163 -14.62 3.11 42.36
C ASN A 163 -13.61 2.50 43.33
N PHE A 164 -12.39 2.23 42.86
CA PHE A 164 -11.30 1.77 43.72
C PHE A 164 -10.30 2.90 43.93
N SER A 165 -10.38 3.54 45.09
CA SER A 165 -9.37 4.48 45.55
C SER A 165 -8.13 3.69 45.99
N THR A 166 -6.98 3.99 45.38
CA THR A 166 -5.70 3.37 45.77
C THR A 166 -4.71 4.43 46.23
N ASN A 167 -4.77 4.76 47.52
CA ASN A 167 -3.55 5.10 48.23
C ASN A 167 -2.74 3.81 48.39
N ASN A 168 -1.75 3.58 47.52
CA ASN A 168 -0.52 2.95 47.98
C ASN A 168 0.69 3.30 47.10
N SER A 169 1.73 3.78 47.78
CA SER A 169 3.04 4.11 47.24
C SER A 169 3.81 2.87 46.77
N GLY A 170 4.71 3.03 45.80
CA GLY A 170 5.86 2.14 45.67
C GLY A 170 5.84 1.08 44.56
N MET A 171 5.28 1.34 43.38
CA MET A 171 5.69 0.62 42.17
C MET A 171 5.42 1.45 40.91
N GLY A 172 6.49 1.81 40.18
CA GLY A 172 6.43 2.68 39.00
C GLY A 172 5.75 2.02 37.81
N LYS A 173 4.40 2.03 37.79
CA LYS A 173 3.64 1.74 36.58
C LYS A 173 3.77 2.93 35.64
N ASN A 174 4.69 2.82 34.68
CA ASN A 174 4.72 3.67 33.49
C ASN A 174 3.48 3.39 32.64
N TYR A 175 2.33 3.89 33.07
CA TYR A 175 1.21 4.12 32.18
C TYR A 175 1.69 5.13 31.15
N VAL A 176 1.91 4.65 29.91
CA VAL A 176 2.05 5.54 28.77
C VAL A 176 0.71 6.26 28.65
N VAL A 177 0.65 7.47 29.21
CA VAL A 177 -0.41 8.41 28.93
C VAL A 177 -0.24 8.76 27.46
N MET A 178 -0.93 8.01 26.59
CA MET A 178 -1.21 8.48 25.25
C MET A 178 -2.11 9.69 25.41
N THR A 179 -1.48 10.86 25.57
CA THR A 179 -2.10 12.11 25.17
C THR A 179 -2.61 11.90 23.76
N SER A 180 -3.88 12.24 23.53
CA SER A 180 -4.42 12.22 22.16
C SER A 180 -3.61 13.24 21.37
N ALA A 181 -2.61 12.76 20.61
CA ALA A 181 -1.68 13.62 19.91
C ALA A 181 -2.46 14.47 18.92
N VAL A 182 -2.64 15.76 19.24
CA VAL A 182 -3.48 16.68 18.45
C VAL A 182 -2.85 16.84 17.07
N TYR A 183 -3.67 16.76 16.03
CA TYR A 183 -3.21 16.96 14.65
C TYR A 183 -2.66 18.38 14.45
N ASN A 184 -1.42 18.47 13.98
CA ASN A 184 -0.80 19.75 13.67
C ASN A 184 -1.19 20.22 12.26
N LYS A 185 -1.93 21.33 12.19
CA LYS A 185 -2.50 21.92 10.97
C LYS A 185 -1.58 22.92 10.26
N THR A 186 -0.33 23.07 10.70
CA THR A 186 0.63 23.97 10.03
C THR A 186 0.85 23.57 8.58
N TYR A 187 0.42 24.45 7.67
CA TYR A 187 0.63 24.36 6.23
C TYR A 187 0.65 25.77 5.61
N PRO A 188 1.66 26.13 4.80
CA PRO A 188 2.95 25.45 4.61
C PRO A 188 3.77 25.33 5.91
N ILE A 189 4.90 24.61 5.87
CA ILE A 189 5.78 24.45 7.05
C ILE A 189 6.52 25.76 7.35
N THR A 190 7.00 26.44 6.31
CA THR A 190 7.58 27.78 6.36
C THR A 190 6.48 28.82 6.16
N ALA A 191 6.36 29.78 7.08
CA ALA A 191 5.39 30.86 6.97
C ALA A 191 5.57 31.65 5.66
N PRO A 192 4.50 31.88 4.86
CA PRO A 192 4.58 32.67 3.64
C PRO A 192 5.07 34.10 3.90
N GLN A 193 5.93 34.61 3.01
CA GLN A 193 6.45 35.97 3.09
C GLN A 193 5.61 36.92 2.24
N ARG A 194 5.10 37.98 2.86
CA ARG A 194 4.44 39.07 2.12
C ARG A 194 5.46 40.01 1.52
N THR A 195 5.28 40.33 0.25
CA THR A 195 6.09 41.28 -0.53
C THR A 195 5.23 42.48 -0.94
N LEU A 196 5.84 43.51 -1.54
CA LEU A 196 5.10 44.66 -2.07
C LEU A 196 4.17 44.34 -3.25
N VAL A 197 4.35 43.18 -3.91
CA VAL A 197 3.62 42.80 -5.14
C VAL A 197 2.67 41.60 -4.95
N GLY A 198 2.77 40.90 -3.82
CA GLY A 198 2.04 39.67 -3.55
C GLY A 198 2.75 38.80 -2.50
N GLU A 199 2.71 37.49 -2.66
CA GLU A 199 3.20 36.53 -1.67
C GLU A 199 4.29 35.61 -2.23
N GLN A 200 5.26 35.29 -1.38
CA GLN A 200 6.36 34.38 -1.66
C GLN A 200 6.25 33.15 -0.74
N TYR A 201 6.36 31.98 -1.35
CA TYR A 201 6.22 30.68 -0.72
C TYR A 201 7.50 29.87 -0.89
N ARG A 202 7.97 29.22 0.17
CA ARG A 202 9.05 28.23 0.05
C ARG A 202 8.48 26.95 -0.57
N ILE A 203 9.19 26.39 -1.53
CA ILE A 203 8.81 25.12 -2.17
C ILE A 203 9.94 24.10 -2.08
N GLY A 204 9.55 22.83 -1.98
CA GLY A 204 10.41 21.66 -2.03
C GLY A 204 10.04 20.78 -3.21
N LEU A 205 11.02 20.15 -3.84
CA LEU A 205 10.87 19.19 -4.93
C LEU A 205 11.71 17.94 -4.64
N ILE A 206 11.16 16.75 -4.87
CA ILE A 206 11.82 15.47 -4.60
C ILE A 206 12.05 14.68 -5.90
N SER A 207 13.23 14.08 -6.05
CA SER A 207 13.58 13.31 -7.25
C SER A 207 13.30 11.82 -7.11
N ASP A 208 12.81 11.21 -8.18
CA ASP A 208 13.03 9.79 -8.43
C ASP A 208 14.18 9.61 -9.45
N LEU A 209 15.08 8.68 -9.16
CA LEU A 209 16.24 8.34 -9.99
C LEU A 209 16.15 6.89 -10.53
N ASP A 210 15.01 6.22 -10.34
CA ASP A 210 14.84 4.80 -10.70
C ASP A 210 16.01 3.95 -10.15
N THR A 211 16.62 3.12 -10.99
CA THR A 211 17.76 2.27 -10.62
C THR A 211 19.04 3.06 -10.33
N ASP A 212 19.14 4.30 -10.81
CA ASP A 212 20.32 5.16 -10.66
C ASP A 212 20.36 5.87 -9.30
N SER A 213 19.29 5.73 -8.51
CA SER A 213 19.28 5.99 -7.06
C SER A 213 20.39 5.24 -6.32
N LYS A 214 20.86 4.10 -6.83
CA LYS A 214 21.86 3.27 -6.16
C LYS A 214 23.26 3.91 -6.20
N SER A 215 23.81 4.20 -5.02
CA SER A 215 25.15 4.81 -4.90
C SER A 215 26.25 3.92 -5.49
N ALA A 216 27.02 4.47 -6.43
CA ALA A 216 28.21 3.82 -6.99
C ALA A 216 29.38 3.74 -5.99
N THR A 217 29.43 4.61 -4.99
CA THR A 217 30.57 4.74 -4.04
C THR A 217 30.29 4.16 -2.66
N LYS A 218 29.03 4.11 -2.22
CA LYS A 218 28.63 3.58 -0.91
C LYS A 218 27.85 2.27 -1.07
N LYS A 219 28.39 1.20 -0.49
CA LYS A 219 27.74 -0.13 -0.49
C LYS A 219 26.36 -0.04 0.19
N ASN A 220 25.36 -0.72 -0.40
CA ASN A 220 23.99 -0.81 0.12
C ASN A 220 23.41 0.56 0.51
N THR A 221 23.63 1.59 -0.31
CA THR A 221 23.12 2.93 -0.08
C THR A 221 22.43 3.41 -1.35
N TRP A 222 21.25 3.98 -1.19
CA TRP A 222 20.48 4.64 -2.24
C TRP A 222 20.32 6.11 -1.89
N VAL A 223 20.19 6.96 -2.90
CA VAL A 223 20.15 8.42 -2.79
C VAL A 223 18.98 9.00 -3.59
N GLY A 224 18.52 10.15 -3.14
CA GLY A 224 17.59 11.02 -3.86
C GLY A 224 17.94 12.48 -3.62
N TYR A 225 17.48 13.37 -4.49
CA TYR A 225 17.75 14.80 -4.44
C TYR A 225 16.52 15.57 -3.97
N TYR A 226 16.74 16.41 -2.94
CA TYR A 226 15.76 17.34 -2.42
C TYR A 226 16.14 18.76 -2.83
N LEU A 227 15.54 19.21 -3.93
CA LEU A 227 15.71 20.56 -4.44
C LEU A 227 14.73 21.49 -3.75
N LYS A 228 15.15 22.72 -3.45
CA LYS A 228 14.33 23.73 -2.80
C LYS A 228 14.27 24.97 -3.67
N GLY A 229 13.28 25.83 -3.45
CA GLY A 229 13.10 27.06 -4.21
C GLY A 229 12.06 27.98 -3.60
N TYR A 230 11.65 29.00 -4.36
CA TYR A 230 10.57 29.91 -4.04
C TYR A 230 9.60 30.05 -5.19
N LEU A 231 8.31 30.06 -4.88
CA LEU A 231 7.22 30.46 -5.78
C LEU A 231 6.74 31.85 -5.33
N ASN A 232 6.74 32.80 -6.26
CA ASN A 232 6.22 34.15 -6.04
C ASN A 232 4.94 34.31 -6.85
N ILE A 233 3.86 34.78 -6.24
CA ILE A 233 2.58 35.04 -6.88
C ILE A 233 2.11 36.47 -6.57
N ASN A 234 1.64 37.20 -7.58
CA ASN A 234 1.14 38.56 -7.38
C ASN A 234 -0.24 38.57 -6.69
N SER A 235 -0.65 39.72 -6.12
CA SER A 235 -1.93 39.85 -5.42
C SER A 235 -3.19 39.63 -6.28
N LEU A 236 -3.06 39.57 -7.61
CA LEU A 236 -4.15 39.24 -8.55
C LEU A 236 -4.20 37.75 -8.91
N HIS A 237 -3.23 36.95 -8.46
CA HIS A 237 -3.05 35.53 -8.77
C HIS A 237 -2.95 35.20 -10.27
N ASP A 238 -2.51 36.15 -11.10
CA ASP A 238 -2.40 36.01 -12.56
C ASP A 238 -0.96 36.07 -13.09
N GLN A 239 0.01 36.42 -12.24
CA GLN A 239 1.44 36.34 -12.52
C GLN A 239 2.15 35.51 -11.45
N VAL A 240 2.92 34.51 -11.88
CA VAL A 240 3.69 33.62 -11.02
C VAL A 240 5.11 33.50 -11.55
N SER A 241 6.11 33.47 -10.66
CA SER A 241 7.50 33.13 -11.01
C SER A 241 8.10 32.14 -10.00
N ILE A 242 8.90 31.21 -10.51
CA ILE A 242 9.57 30.18 -9.71
C ILE A 242 11.09 30.38 -9.80
N GLN A 243 11.76 30.36 -8.66
CA GLN A 243 13.20 30.50 -8.52
C GLN A 243 13.71 29.31 -7.72
N LEU A 244 14.55 28.47 -8.31
CA LEU A 244 15.09 27.27 -7.65
C LEU A 244 16.47 27.58 -7.04
N ASP A 245 16.77 26.95 -5.91
CA ASP A 245 18.09 26.98 -5.29
C ASP A 245 19.11 26.31 -6.25
N LYS A 246 20.40 26.71 -6.17
CA LYS A 246 21.42 26.24 -7.13
C LYS A 246 21.72 24.74 -7.06
N GLU A 247 21.72 24.18 -5.85
CA GLU A 247 22.18 22.82 -5.58
C GLU A 247 21.14 22.07 -4.73
N PRO A 248 20.75 20.84 -5.09
CA PRO A 248 19.87 20.02 -4.27
C PRO A 248 20.60 19.46 -3.04
N SER A 249 19.83 19.22 -1.98
CA SER A 249 20.31 18.46 -0.83
C SER A 249 20.25 16.96 -1.12
N VAL A 250 21.29 16.19 -0.79
CA VAL A 250 21.32 14.74 -1.00
C VAL A 250 20.70 14.02 0.19
N LEU A 251 19.58 13.33 -0.03
CA LEU A 251 18.98 12.38 0.90
C LEU A 251 19.56 11.00 0.64
N GLN A 252 19.71 10.17 1.67
CA GLN A 252 20.27 8.82 1.53
C GLN A 252 19.64 7.83 2.53
N SER A 253 19.44 6.58 2.10
CA SER A 253 19.00 5.47 2.96
C SER A 253 19.76 4.19 2.62
N GLN A 254 19.83 3.28 3.59
CA GLN A 254 20.35 1.91 3.39
C GLN A 254 19.23 0.86 3.29
N LEU A 255 17.99 1.28 3.50
CA LEU A 255 16.83 0.42 3.33
C LEU A 255 16.51 0.29 1.83
N SER A 256 16.26 -0.94 1.39
CA SER A 256 15.93 -1.25 0.00
C SER A 256 15.12 -2.54 -0.07
N ARG A 257 14.46 -2.75 -1.21
CA ARG A 257 13.75 -3.99 -1.50
C ARG A 257 14.12 -4.48 -2.91
N GLY A 258 14.73 -5.66 -3.01
CA GLY A 258 15.25 -6.17 -4.28
C GLY A 258 16.42 -5.38 -4.85
N GLY A 259 17.15 -4.61 -4.01
CA GLY A 259 18.28 -3.77 -4.44
C GLY A 259 17.89 -2.42 -5.04
N ARG A 260 16.63 -1.99 -4.86
CA ARG A 260 16.03 -0.72 -5.27
C ARG A 260 15.41 -0.02 -4.05
N GLY A 261 15.37 1.32 -4.03
CA GLY A 261 14.91 2.13 -2.90
C GLY A 261 15.39 3.59 -3.00
N MET A 262 14.84 4.49 -2.19
CA MET A 262 14.97 5.97 -2.38
C MET A 262 14.46 6.47 -3.74
N GLU A 263 13.53 5.74 -4.33
CA GLU A 263 12.83 6.10 -5.56
C GLU A 263 11.55 6.83 -5.13
N LEU A 264 11.67 8.15 -4.99
CA LEU A 264 10.77 8.98 -4.18
C LEU A 264 9.71 9.68 -5.06
N SER A 265 8.52 9.09 -5.12
CA SER A 265 7.51 9.41 -6.14
C SER A 265 6.41 10.41 -5.72
N GLU A 266 6.51 11.07 -4.56
CA GLU A 266 5.71 12.28 -4.21
C GLU A 266 6.30 12.98 -2.97
N LEU A 267 5.97 14.25 -2.76
CA LEU A 267 6.28 15.06 -1.58
C LEU A 267 4.98 15.65 -1.00
N VAL A 268 4.80 15.56 0.33
CA VAL A 268 3.59 16.08 1.00
C VAL A 268 3.88 16.60 2.41
N THR A 269 3.23 17.70 2.79
CA THR A 269 3.21 18.19 4.17
C THR A 269 2.00 17.59 4.89
N PHE A 270 2.24 16.87 5.99
CA PHE A 270 1.19 16.23 6.80
C PHE A 270 1.54 16.33 8.28
N ASN A 271 0.58 16.66 9.14
CA ASN A 271 0.80 16.79 10.60
C ASN A 271 1.97 17.74 10.95
N GLY A 272 2.12 18.84 10.19
CA GLY A 272 3.20 19.82 10.31
C GLY A 272 4.61 19.27 10.05
N LYS A 273 4.73 18.17 9.31
CA LYS A 273 5.99 17.50 8.93
C LYS A 273 6.01 17.24 7.43
N LEU A 274 7.20 17.13 6.85
CA LEU A 274 7.39 16.82 5.43
C LEU A 274 7.60 15.31 5.23
N TYR A 275 6.89 14.72 4.28
CA TYR A 275 6.95 13.30 3.99
C TYR A 275 7.15 13.02 2.49
N SER A 276 7.85 11.92 2.19
CA SER A 276 7.96 11.35 0.85
C SER A 276 7.80 9.82 0.92
N VAL A 277 7.41 9.17 -0.19
CA VAL A 277 7.19 7.72 -0.26
C VAL A 277 8.13 7.07 -1.27
N ASP A 278 8.79 5.99 -0.86
CA ASP A 278 9.61 5.12 -1.71
C ASP A 278 8.71 4.05 -2.35
N ASP A 279 8.56 4.07 -3.67
CA ASP A 279 7.65 3.19 -4.43
C ASP A 279 8.11 1.71 -4.46
N ARG A 280 9.33 1.41 -3.99
CA ARG A 280 9.94 0.06 -4.03
C ARG A 280 9.81 -0.65 -2.71
N THR A 281 10.13 0.06 -1.64
CA THR A 281 10.01 -0.44 -0.28
C THR A 281 8.59 -0.25 0.27
N GLY A 282 7.83 0.71 -0.28
CA GLY A 282 6.55 1.16 0.25
C GLY A 282 6.71 1.98 1.53
N VAL A 283 7.90 2.51 1.80
CA VAL A 283 8.19 3.24 3.05
C VAL A 283 7.89 4.73 2.87
N ILE A 284 7.07 5.26 3.78
CA ILE A 284 6.94 6.70 3.97
C ILE A 284 8.09 7.15 4.89
N TYR A 285 8.90 8.08 4.39
CA TYR A 285 9.98 8.72 5.13
C TYR A 285 9.55 10.13 5.56
N GLU A 286 9.79 10.47 6.82
CA GLU A 286 9.82 11.85 7.27
C GLU A 286 11.14 12.50 6.80
N ILE A 287 11.06 13.69 6.19
CA ILE A 287 12.22 14.48 5.78
C ILE A 287 12.45 15.55 6.85
N VAL A 288 13.58 15.43 7.57
CA VAL A 288 14.02 16.41 8.58
C VAL A 288 15.38 16.95 8.13
N ASP A 289 15.43 18.25 7.87
CA ASP A 289 16.56 18.94 7.23
C ASP A 289 16.96 18.30 5.89
N ASN A 290 18.01 17.47 5.91
CA ASN A 290 18.54 16.70 4.79
C ASN A 290 18.64 15.19 5.13
N THR A 291 17.87 14.71 6.11
CA THR A 291 17.83 13.31 6.56
C THR A 291 16.46 12.72 6.31
N VAL A 292 16.42 11.44 5.91
CA VAL A 292 15.19 10.65 5.80
C VAL A 292 15.06 9.68 6.96
N ILE A 293 13.91 9.72 7.65
CA ILE A 293 13.61 8.88 8.81
C ILE A 293 12.43 7.97 8.43
N PRO A 294 12.61 6.63 8.37
CA PRO A 294 11.50 5.72 8.11
C PRO A 294 10.39 5.89 9.15
N TRP A 295 9.18 6.21 8.70
CA TRP A 295 8.03 6.37 9.59
C TRP A 295 7.10 5.16 9.54
N ILE A 296 6.66 4.77 8.33
CA ILE A 296 5.67 3.71 8.10
C ILE A 296 6.05 2.90 6.87
N ILE A 297 5.78 1.60 6.88
CA ILE A 297 5.88 0.73 5.69
C ILE A 297 4.48 0.29 5.24
N LEU A 298 4.23 0.38 3.93
CA LEU A 298 2.96 0.07 3.28
C LEU A 298 3.11 -1.21 2.46
N SER A 299 2.41 -2.29 2.86
CA SER A 299 2.26 -3.48 2.02
C SER A 299 1.31 -3.24 0.85
N ASP A 300 1.62 -3.87 -0.29
CA ASP A 300 0.90 -3.74 -1.55
C ASP A 300 -0.55 -4.30 -1.49
N GLY A 301 -1.42 -3.79 -2.38
CA GLY A 301 -2.82 -4.19 -2.47
C GLY A 301 -3.63 -3.96 -1.17
N ASP A 302 -4.27 -5.02 -0.69
CA ASP A 302 -5.10 -5.06 0.53
C ASP A 302 -4.30 -5.03 1.84
N GLY A 303 -2.96 -4.98 1.76
CA GLY A 303 -2.06 -5.02 2.90
C GLY A 303 -1.54 -6.41 3.28
N ARG A 304 -1.96 -7.49 2.58
CA ARG A 304 -1.47 -8.86 2.83
C ARG A 304 -0.39 -9.32 1.85
N ASN A 305 0.12 -8.42 1.02
CA ASN A 305 1.20 -8.71 0.10
C ASN A 305 2.58 -8.52 0.75
N THR A 306 3.56 -9.36 0.39
CA THR A 306 4.98 -9.24 0.80
C THR A 306 5.76 -8.22 -0.03
N LYS A 307 5.12 -7.63 -1.06
CA LYS A 307 5.63 -6.48 -1.81
C LYS A 307 5.27 -5.16 -1.11
N GLY A 308 6.23 -4.22 -1.11
CA GLY A 308 6.00 -2.83 -0.76
C GLY A 308 5.10 -2.16 -1.80
N PHE A 309 4.14 -1.38 -1.33
CA PHE A 309 3.19 -0.68 -2.18
C PHE A 309 3.90 0.33 -3.10
N LYS A 310 3.61 0.29 -4.40
CA LYS A 310 4.08 1.31 -5.35
C LYS A 310 3.24 2.57 -5.14
N GLY A 311 3.68 3.42 -4.21
CA GLY A 311 3.06 4.69 -3.87
C GLY A 311 3.51 5.76 -4.87
N GLU A 312 2.57 6.23 -5.69
CA GLU A 312 2.83 7.17 -6.79
C GLU A 312 2.26 8.56 -6.53
N TRP A 313 1.41 8.72 -5.51
CA TRP A 313 0.82 10.00 -5.13
C TRP A 313 0.39 10.01 -3.67
N MET A 314 0.36 11.21 -3.09
CA MET A 314 -0.01 11.46 -1.70
C MET A 314 -0.87 12.70 -1.56
N ALA A 315 -1.88 12.63 -0.70
CA ALA A 315 -2.80 13.72 -0.42
C ALA A 315 -3.21 13.75 1.04
N VAL A 316 -3.56 14.94 1.55
CA VAL A 316 -4.11 15.10 2.90
C VAL A 316 -5.59 15.42 2.81
N ARG A 317 -6.40 14.74 3.63
CA ARG A 317 -7.83 14.99 3.78
C ARG A 317 -8.30 14.53 5.16
N ASP A 318 -9.16 15.31 5.81
CA ASP A 318 -9.81 14.94 7.08
C ASP A 318 -8.79 14.48 8.15
N GLU A 319 -7.63 15.14 8.25
CA GLU A 319 -6.51 14.83 9.15
C GLU A 319 -5.84 13.44 8.92
N MET A 320 -6.10 12.84 7.75
CA MET A 320 -5.53 11.57 7.29
C MET A 320 -4.67 11.79 6.03
N LEU A 321 -3.58 11.02 5.93
CA LEU A 321 -2.73 10.93 4.74
C LEU A 321 -3.20 9.79 3.84
N PHE A 322 -3.56 10.10 2.61
CA PHE A 322 -3.91 9.15 1.56
C PHE A 322 -2.67 8.92 0.69
N VAL A 323 -2.32 7.65 0.44
CA VAL A 323 -1.24 7.24 -0.46
C VAL A 323 -1.80 6.27 -1.49
N GLY A 324 -1.80 6.65 -2.75
CA GLY A 324 -2.27 5.81 -3.85
C GLY A 324 -1.14 5.39 -4.78
N GLY A 325 -1.49 4.51 -5.72
CA GLY A 325 -0.58 4.05 -6.77
C GLY A 325 -1.14 4.38 -8.15
N LEU A 326 -0.62 3.71 -9.18
CA LEU A 326 -0.89 3.94 -10.62
C LEU A 326 -2.38 4.06 -10.99
N GLY A 327 -3.31 3.52 -10.20
CA GLY A 327 -4.75 3.65 -10.42
C GLY A 327 -5.34 2.79 -11.55
N LYS A 328 -4.50 2.17 -12.37
CA LYS A 328 -4.90 1.11 -13.31
C LYS A 328 -4.60 -0.29 -12.77
N GLU A 329 -5.08 -1.29 -13.51
CA GLU A 329 -4.69 -2.69 -13.34
C GLU A 329 -3.17 -2.88 -13.50
N TRP A 330 -2.56 -3.75 -12.67
CA TRP A 330 -1.19 -4.21 -12.91
C TRP A 330 -1.22 -5.23 -14.05
N THR A 331 -0.37 -5.00 -15.04
CA THR A 331 -0.30 -5.79 -16.27
C THR A 331 1.12 -6.31 -16.50
N THR A 332 1.27 -7.27 -17.41
CA THR A 332 2.56 -7.53 -18.07
C THR A 332 2.98 -6.32 -18.92
N THR A 333 4.21 -6.33 -19.43
CA THR A 333 4.71 -5.32 -20.38
C THR A 333 3.95 -5.32 -21.71
N SER A 334 3.24 -6.42 -22.03
CA SER A 334 2.33 -6.58 -23.17
C SER A 334 0.84 -6.35 -22.84
N GLY A 335 0.52 -5.84 -21.65
CA GLY A 335 -0.85 -5.44 -21.28
C GLY A 335 -1.76 -6.53 -20.72
N GLU A 336 -1.27 -7.75 -20.51
CA GLU A 336 -2.08 -8.83 -19.92
C GLU A 336 -2.34 -8.58 -18.44
N LEU A 337 -3.59 -8.71 -17.99
CA LEU A 337 -4.00 -8.47 -16.61
C LEU A 337 -3.35 -9.46 -15.63
N VAL A 338 -2.74 -8.95 -14.57
CA VAL A 338 -2.14 -9.77 -13.49
C VAL A 338 -2.85 -9.57 -12.16
N ASN A 339 -3.11 -8.32 -11.74
CA ASN A 339 -3.81 -8.02 -10.48
C ASN A 339 -4.34 -6.57 -10.44
N LEU A 340 -5.08 -6.23 -9.38
CA LEU A 340 -5.68 -4.91 -9.15
C LEU A 340 -4.98 -4.09 -8.03
N ASN A 341 -3.77 -4.49 -7.61
CA ASN A 341 -3.11 -3.92 -6.43
C ASN A 341 -2.84 -2.40 -6.53
N PRO A 342 -2.43 -1.82 -7.68
CA PRO A 342 -2.23 -0.37 -7.80
C PRO A 342 -3.52 0.45 -7.69
N GLN A 343 -4.69 -0.20 -7.70
CA GLN A 343 -6.00 0.42 -7.49
C GLN A 343 -6.43 0.41 -6.01
N TRP A 344 -5.54 0.07 -5.08
CA TRP A 344 -5.77 0.18 -3.63
C TRP A 344 -5.09 1.42 -3.06
N VAL A 345 -5.84 2.24 -2.33
CA VAL A 345 -5.30 3.40 -1.61
C VAL A 345 -5.07 3.04 -0.14
N LYS A 346 -3.95 3.51 0.40
CA LYS A 346 -3.58 3.41 1.82
C LYS A 346 -4.00 4.69 2.50
N VAL A 347 -4.63 4.60 3.67
CA VAL A 347 -5.09 5.76 4.43
C VAL A 347 -4.49 5.66 5.82
N VAL A 348 -3.74 6.68 6.20
CA VAL A 348 -2.79 6.69 7.31
C VAL A 348 -3.19 7.81 8.27
N SER A 349 -3.40 7.49 9.53
CA SER A 349 -3.64 8.51 10.56
C SER A 349 -2.35 9.26 10.91
N HIS A 350 -2.48 10.44 11.50
CA HIS A 350 -1.35 11.20 12.06
C HIS A 350 -0.60 10.49 13.22
N GLN A 351 -1.15 9.39 13.74
CA GLN A 351 -0.48 8.47 14.70
C GLN A 351 0.14 7.24 14.01
N GLY A 352 0.01 7.12 12.69
CA GLY A 352 0.58 6.06 11.87
C GLY A 352 -0.23 4.77 11.74
N ALA A 353 -1.47 4.73 12.25
CA ALA A 353 -2.37 3.61 11.97
C ALA A 353 -2.77 3.59 10.48
N VAL A 354 -2.53 2.46 9.79
CA VAL A 354 -2.77 2.27 8.36
C VAL A 354 -4.05 1.49 8.10
N ARG A 355 -4.82 1.92 7.09
CA ARG A 355 -6.00 1.22 6.56
C ARG A 355 -5.87 1.08 5.04
N HIS A 356 -6.43 0.00 4.49
CA HIS A 356 -6.35 -0.34 3.06
C HIS A 356 -7.75 -0.27 2.45
N PHE A 357 -7.92 0.51 1.39
CA PHE A 357 -9.19 0.72 0.72
C PHE A 357 -9.08 0.39 -0.77
N SER A 358 -9.99 -0.44 -1.28
CA SER A 358 -10.10 -0.70 -2.71
C SER A 358 -10.76 0.51 -3.39
N TRP A 359 -10.03 1.16 -4.30
CA TRP A 359 -10.49 2.28 -5.12
C TRP A 359 -10.75 1.85 -6.58
N VAL A 360 -10.83 0.55 -6.86
CA VAL A 360 -11.11 -0.02 -8.20
C VAL A 360 -12.33 0.65 -8.85
N LYS A 361 -13.42 0.85 -8.08
CA LYS A 361 -14.63 1.53 -8.57
C LYS A 361 -14.37 3.01 -8.90
N ASN A 362 -13.60 3.70 -8.07
CA ASN A 362 -13.30 5.12 -8.17
C ASN A 362 -12.44 5.41 -9.42
N TYR A 363 -11.34 4.66 -9.59
CA TYR A 363 -10.50 4.76 -10.78
C TYR A 363 -11.26 4.36 -12.06
N ASN A 364 -12.08 3.31 -12.00
CA ASN A 364 -12.91 2.92 -13.14
C ASN A 364 -14.00 3.95 -13.49
N ALA A 365 -14.50 4.70 -12.52
CA ALA A 365 -15.41 5.82 -12.76
C ALA A 365 -14.69 6.96 -13.48
N MET A 366 -13.53 7.41 -12.97
CA MET A 366 -12.71 8.45 -13.63
C MET A 366 -12.31 8.05 -15.05
N ARG A 367 -11.83 6.82 -15.25
CA ARG A 367 -11.42 6.27 -16.55
C ARG A 367 -12.58 6.24 -17.56
N ARG A 368 -13.78 5.85 -17.12
CA ARG A 368 -14.97 5.82 -17.96
C ARG A 368 -15.41 7.24 -18.33
N GLU A 369 -15.48 8.16 -17.36
CA GLU A 369 -15.92 9.54 -17.60
C GLU A 369 -14.99 10.29 -18.55
N ALA A 370 -13.68 10.08 -18.42
CA ALA A 370 -12.68 10.63 -19.32
C ALA A 370 -12.71 10.01 -20.74
N GLY A 371 -13.48 8.95 -20.98
CA GLY A 371 -13.61 8.30 -22.30
C GLY A 371 -12.50 7.31 -22.64
N TYR A 372 -11.87 6.69 -21.63
CA TYR A 372 -10.74 5.76 -21.75
C TYR A 372 -11.07 4.36 -21.21
N SER A 373 -12.31 3.88 -21.39
CA SER A 373 -12.77 2.56 -20.93
C SER A 373 -11.85 1.40 -21.37
N TYR A 374 -11.77 0.36 -20.51
CA TYR A 374 -10.97 -0.84 -20.76
C TYR A 374 -11.24 -1.45 -22.15
N PRO A 375 -10.21 -1.85 -22.93
CA PRO A 375 -8.81 -2.04 -22.56
C PRO A 375 -7.98 -0.75 -22.42
N GLY A 376 -8.56 0.42 -22.69
CA GLY A 376 -7.96 1.71 -22.35
C GLY A 376 -7.66 1.86 -20.86
N TYR A 377 -6.79 2.81 -20.54
CA TYR A 377 -6.28 3.02 -19.19
C TYR A 377 -5.91 4.49 -18.94
N MET A 378 -5.75 4.82 -17.66
CA MET A 378 -5.11 6.05 -17.20
C MET A 378 -4.11 5.70 -16.09
N ILE A 379 -2.99 6.41 -16.03
CA ILE A 379 -2.00 6.28 -14.94
C ILE A 379 -2.06 7.54 -14.08
N HIS A 380 -2.17 7.35 -12.77
CA HIS A 380 -2.25 8.42 -11.78
C HIS A 380 -0.97 8.45 -10.94
N GLU A 381 -0.22 9.54 -11.06
CA GLU A 381 0.94 9.89 -10.22
C GLU A 381 0.72 11.23 -9.50
N SER A 382 -0.50 11.78 -9.56
CA SER A 382 -0.82 12.96 -8.77
C SER A 382 -2.30 13.02 -8.44
N GLY A 383 -2.59 13.39 -7.20
CA GLY A 383 -3.94 13.52 -6.67
C GLY A 383 -3.93 14.38 -5.42
N VAL A 384 -4.85 15.34 -5.32
CA VAL A 384 -4.96 16.28 -4.19
C VAL A 384 -6.43 16.42 -3.81
N TRP A 385 -6.71 16.54 -2.52
CA TRP A 385 -8.03 16.93 -2.02
C TRP A 385 -8.08 18.43 -1.77
N SER A 386 -9.18 19.07 -2.17
CA SER A 386 -9.46 20.47 -1.87
C SER A 386 -10.62 20.57 -0.88
N ASP A 387 -10.34 21.16 0.30
CA ASP A 387 -11.37 21.52 1.25
C ASP A 387 -12.23 22.69 0.77
N VAL A 388 -11.68 23.58 -0.07
CA VAL A 388 -12.42 24.72 -0.66
C VAL A 388 -13.52 24.23 -1.60
N HIS A 389 -13.19 23.29 -2.50
CA HIS A 389 -14.13 22.77 -3.50
C HIS A 389 -14.90 21.53 -3.02
N GLN A 390 -14.49 20.91 -1.90
CA GLN A 390 -14.97 19.61 -1.41
C GLN A 390 -14.83 18.49 -2.46
N ARG A 391 -13.69 18.50 -3.17
CA ARG A 391 -13.42 17.62 -4.31
C ARG A 391 -11.99 17.09 -4.32
N TRP A 392 -11.85 15.87 -4.83
CA TRP A 392 -10.59 15.34 -5.30
C TRP A 392 -10.25 15.95 -6.67
N PHE A 393 -8.98 16.23 -6.90
CA PHE A 393 -8.43 16.61 -8.19
C PHE A 393 -7.30 15.66 -8.56
N PHE A 394 -7.19 15.30 -9.85
CA PHE A 394 -6.12 14.47 -10.39
C PHE A 394 -5.62 15.03 -11.72
N LEU A 395 -4.29 15.02 -11.90
CA LEU A 395 -3.65 15.20 -13.20
C LEU A 395 -3.00 13.85 -13.56
N PRO A 396 -3.70 12.96 -14.29
CA PRO A 396 -3.11 11.68 -14.68
C PRO A 396 -1.85 11.90 -15.53
N ARG A 397 -0.81 11.09 -15.30
CA ARG A 397 0.43 11.08 -16.11
C ARG A 397 0.09 10.70 -17.54
N ARG A 398 -0.64 9.59 -17.71
CA ARG A 398 -0.94 8.94 -18.98
C ARG A 398 -2.42 8.67 -19.15
N ALA A 399 -2.93 8.70 -20.38
CA ALA A 399 -4.26 8.23 -20.74
C ALA A 399 -4.29 7.69 -22.17
N SER A 400 -4.71 6.43 -22.36
CA SER A 400 -4.77 5.76 -23.67
C SER A 400 -6.10 5.04 -23.88
N LYS A 401 -6.61 5.09 -25.11
CA LYS A 401 -7.80 4.30 -25.55
C LYS A 401 -7.42 2.89 -26.01
N GLU A 402 -6.13 2.66 -26.24
CA GLU A 402 -5.55 1.36 -26.58
C GLU A 402 -5.12 0.63 -25.30
N HIS A 403 -4.90 -0.68 -25.40
CA HIS A 403 -4.30 -1.45 -24.32
C HIS A 403 -2.91 -0.93 -23.93
N TYR A 404 -2.50 -1.20 -22.69
CA TYR A 404 -1.17 -0.86 -22.19
C TYR A 404 -0.09 -1.70 -22.89
N THR A 405 0.94 -1.06 -23.43
CA THR A 405 2.26 -1.65 -23.60
C THR A 405 3.29 -0.68 -23.02
N GLU A 406 4.39 -1.21 -22.48
CA GLU A 406 5.44 -0.39 -21.86
C GLU A 406 6.07 0.61 -22.85
N ALA A 407 6.32 0.18 -24.09
CA ALA A 407 6.89 1.03 -25.14
C ALA A 407 5.92 2.10 -25.67
N ASP A 408 4.62 1.78 -25.76
CA ASP A 408 3.62 2.76 -26.18
C ASP A 408 3.39 3.84 -25.12
N ASP A 409 3.49 3.50 -23.83
CA ASP A 409 3.11 4.36 -22.70
C ASP A 409 3.96 5.63 -22.59
N GLU A 410 5.24 5.57 -22.98
CA GLU A 410 6.13 6.74 -23.14
C GLU A 410 5.44 7.86 -23.96
N HIS A 411 4.57 7.51 -24.90
CA HIS A 411 3.86 8.41 -25.81
C HIS A 411 2.36 8.61 -25.48
N ARG A 412 1.90 8.17 -24.30
CA ARG A 412 0.49 8.32 -23.85
C ARG A 412 0.28 9.40 -22.79
N ALA A 413 1.18 10.38 -22.66
CA ALA A 413 0.96 11.50 -21.74
C ALA A 413 -0.34 12.25 -22.07
N THR A 414 -0.91 12.92 -21.07
CA THR A 414 -2.21 13.57 -21.17
C THR A 414 -2.23 14.95 -20.51
N ASN A 415 -3.22 15.78 -20.87
CA ASN A 415 -3.38 17.14 -20.35
C ASN A 415 -4.70 17.34 -19.59
N LEU A 416 -5.28 16.25 -19.07
CA LEU A 416 -6.56 16.26 -18.37
C LEU A 416 -6.41 16.75 -16.92
N LEU A 417 -7.36 17.57 -16.48
CA LEU A 417 -7.65 17.78 -15.07
C LEU A 417 -8.98 17.10 -14.76
N ILE A 418 -8.94 16.13 -13.85
CA ILE A 418 -10.12 15.40 -13.38
C ILE A 418 -10.50 15.94 -12.01
N SER A 419 -11.76 16.31 -11.80
CA SER A 419 -12.28 16.76 -10.50
C SER A 419 -13.49 15.93 -10.09
N CYS A 420 -13.43 15.29 -8.92
CA CYS A 420 -14.43 14.33 -8.43
C CYS A 420 -14.99 14.75 -7.07
N THR A 421 -16.27 14.51 -6.82
CA THR A 421 -16.81 14.53 -5.44
C THR A 421 -16.14 13.49 -4.54
N ALA A 422 -16.26 13.64 -3.22
CA ALA A 422 -15.71 12.72 -2.22
C ALA A 422 -16.05 11.23 -2.44
N ASP A 423 -17.21 10.95 -3.02
CA ASP A 423 -17.79 9.65 -3.32
C ASP A 423 -17.65 9.23 -4.81
N PHE A 424 -17.03 10.08 -5.64
CA PHE A 424 -16.80 9.88 -7.08
C PHE A 424 -18.09 9.69 -7.91
N THR A 425 -19.20 10.32 -7.50
CA THR A 425 -20.49 10.30 -8.22
C THR A 425 -20.65 11.44 -9.24
N ASP A 426 -20.11 12.64 -8.97
CA ASP A 426 -19.96 13.73 -9.95
C ASP A 426 -18.47 13.87 -10.29
N ILE A 427 -18.12 13.57 -11.53
CA ILE A 427 -16.77 13.61 -12.09
C ILE A 427 -16.78 14.59 -13.26
N ARG A 428 -15.83 15.54 -13.26
CA ARG A 428 -15.70 16.58 -14.29
C ARG A 428 -14.32 16.52 -14.90
N ILE A 429 -14.26 16.68 -16.22
CA ILE A 429 -13.04 16.60 -17.01
C ILE A 429 -12.78 17.95 -17.66
N ASN A 430 -11.66 18.58 -17.35
CA ASN A 430 -11.14 19.76 -18.05
C ASN A 430 -9.81 19.43 -18.74
N LYS A 431 -9.31 20.33 -19.60
CA LYS A 431 -8.00 20.23 -20.26
C LYS A 431 -7.14 21.45 -19.95
N ILE A 432 -5.89 21.20 -19.61
CA ILE A 432 -4.92 22.22 -19.19
C ILE A 432 -3.90 22.44 -20.30
N GLY A 433 -3.87 23.64 -20.87
CA GLY A 433 -2.91 24.01 -21.92
C GLY A 433 -2.92 23.06 -23.13
N VAL A 434 -1.77 22.93 -23.80
CA VAL A 434 -1.59 22.09 -24.99
C VAL A 434 -1.08 20.70 -24.60
N LEU A 435 -1.61 19.66 -25.24
CA LEU A 435 -1.17 18.28 -25.06
C LEU A 435 0.22 18.05 -25.66
N ASN A 436 1.18 17.66 -24.83
CA ASN A 436 2.43 17.00 -25.24
C ASN A 436 2.32 15.52 -24.90
N LYS A 437 2.62 14.63 -25.86
CA LYS A 437 2.45 13.18 -25.74
C LYS A 437 3.53 12.44 -24.92
N ILE A 438 4.71 13.04 -24.75
CA ILE A 438 5.82 12.43 -23.98
C ILE A 438 5.95 12.98 -22.56
N ARG A 439 5.26 14.09 -22.25
CA ARG A 439 5.41 14.85 -21.01
C ARG A 439 4.20 14.69 -20.09
N GLY A 440 4.25 13.72 -19.19
CA GLY A 440 3.17 13.39 -18.25
C GLY A 440 3.29 14.16 -16.94
N PHE A 441 2.15 14.50 -16.31
CA PHE A 441 2.14 15.07 -14.96
C PHE A 441 2.66 14.08 -13.93
N SER A 442 3.55 14.53 -13.04
CA SER A 442 4.16 13.72 -11.98
C SER A 442 3.82 14.18 -10.55
N SER A 443 3.42 15.45 -10.35
CA SER A 443 2.90 15.95 -9.06
C SER A 443 2.22 17.30 -9.27
N PHE A 444 1.33 17.71 -8.36
CA PHE A 444 0.85 19.09 -8.27
C PHE A 444 0.40 19.44 -6.85
N LYS A 445 0.32 20.75 -6.57
CA LYS A 445 -0.32 21.31 -5.37
C LYS A 445 -1.07 22.60 -5.74
N PHE A 446 -2.12 22.91 -4.98
CA PHE A 446 -2.77 24.21 -5.03
C PHE A 446 -1.87 25.26 -4.38
N VAL A 447 -1.74 26.44 -5.01
CA VAL A 447 -1.01 27.56 -4.40
C VAL A 447 -1.83 28.08 -3.21
N PRO A 448 -1.28 28.13 -1.98
CA PRO A 448 -2.02 28.61 -0.83
C PRO A 448 -2.52 30.06 -1.01
N GLY A 449 -3.55 30.44 -0.28
CA GLY A 449 -4.20 31.76 -0.42
C GLY A 449 -5.06 31.93 -1.69
N THR A 450 -4.89 31.09 -2.72
CA THR A 450 -5.61 31.25 -4.01
C THR A 450 -7.03 30.70 -4.04
N ARG A 451 -7.56 30.17 -2.92
CA ARG A 451 -8.84 29.43 -2.85
C ARG A 451 -8.87 28.23 -3.81
N ASP A 452 -7.75 27.51 -3.88
CA ASP A 452 -7.54 26.32 -4.71
C ASP A 452 -7.90 26.56 -6.19
N THR A 453 -7.67 27.77 -6.72
CA THR A 453 -7.87 28.06 -8.15
C THR A 453 -6.57 28.02 -8.94
N VAL A 454 -5.42 28.31 -8.33
CA VAL A 454 -4.11 28.24 -9.01
C VAL A 454 -3.37 26.97 -8.59
N VAL A 455 -2.83 26.26 -9.57
CA VAL A 455 -2.07 25.02 -9.42
C VAL A 455 -0.65 25.22 -9.92
N VAL A 456 0.32 24.80 -9.11
CA VAL A 456 1.68 24.51 -9.57
C VAL A 456 1.81 23.00 -9.77
N ALA A 457 2.34 22.57 -10.91
CA ALA A 457 2.50 21.16 -11.24
C ALA A 457 3.88 20.86 -11.83
N LEU A 458 4.34 19.65 -11.60
CA LEU A 458 5.48 19.04 -12.27
C LEU A 458 5.00 18.14 -13.41
N LYS A 459 5.80 18.08 -14.47
CA LYS A 459 5.70 17.04 -15.50
C LYS A 459 7.07 16.46 -15.80
N THR A 460 7.15 15.14 -15.95
CA THR A 460 8.37 14.45 -16.37
C THR A 460 8.22 13.91 -17.80
N GLU A 461 9.33 13.94 -18.53
CA GLU A 461 9.49 13.28 -19.83
C GLU A 461 10.34 12.02 -19.66
N GLU A 462 9.90 10.95 -20.30
CA GLU A 462 10.64 9.71 -20.52
C GLU A 462 10.37 9.32 -21.98
N ASP A 463 11.38 9.47 -22.84
CA ASP A 463 11.32 9.12 -24.27
C ASP A 463 12.66 8.51 -24.68
N GLN A 464 12.67 7.21 -24.98
CA GLN A 464 13.86 6.47 -25.44
C GLN A 464 15.08 6.64 -24.51
N GLY A 465 14.84 6.67 -23.19
CA GLY A 465 15.86 6.85 -22.16
C GLY A 465 16.34 8.30 -21.94
N LYS A 466 15.77 9.30 -22.63
CA LYS A 466 15.94 10.71 -22.26
C LYS A 466 14.97 11.07 -21.15
N ILE A 467 15.47 11.73 -20.12
CA ILE A 467 14.71 12.16 -18.95
C ILE A 467 14.78 13.68 -18.83
N ALA A 468 13.66 14.31 -18.47
CA ALA A 468 13.61 15.72 -18.11
C ALA A 468 12.46 16.04 -17.16
N THR A 469 12.58 17.10 -16.36
CA THR A 469 11.46 17.66 -15.59
C THR A 469 11.18 19.13 -15.93
N PHE A 470 9.89 19.44 -15.95
CA PHE A 470 9.31 20.75 -16.21
C PHE A 470 8.41 21.14 -15.05
N TYR A 471 8.39 22.42 -14.68
CA TYR A 471 7.30 22.99 -13.90
C TYR A 471 6.32 23.73 -14.82
N THR A 472 5.07 23.84 -14.40
CA THR A 472 4.02 24.57 -15.11
C THR A 472 3.04 25.14 -14.08
N VAL A 473 2.42 26.28 -14.37
CA VAL A 473 1.46 26.94 -13.46
C VAL A 473 0.22 27.35 -14.24
N PHE A 474 -0.95 27.02 -13.72
CA PHE A 474 -2.22 27.26 -14.39
C PHE A 474 -3.38 27.44 -13.41
N ASN A 475 -4.48 28.00 -13.89
CA ASN A 475 -5.75 28.01 -13.18
C ASN A 475 -6.54 26.71 -13.48
N ILE A 476 -7.32 26.20 -12.54
CA ILE A 476 -8.22 25.03 -12.72
C ILE A 476 -9.18 25.16 -13.92
N ASP A 477 -9.51 26.39 -14.33
CA ASP A 477 -10.31 26.68 -15.53
C ASP A 477 -9.56 26.40 -16.85
N GLY A 478 -8.24 26.16 -16.81
CA GLY A 478 -7.41 25.82 -17.96
C GLY A 478 -6.46 26.92 -18.45
N LYS A 479 -6.56 28.14 -17.91
CA LYS A 479 -5.65 29.26 -18.24
C LYS A 479 -4.24 28.97 -17.70
N THR A 480 -3.28 28.73 -18.59
CA THR A 480 -1.85 28.68 -18.26
C THR A 480 -1.35 30.08 -17.83
N LEU A 481 -0.66 30.15 -16.69
CA LEU A 481 0.01 31.35 -16.17
C LEU A 481 1.52 31.29 -16.44
N VAL A 482 2.11 30.10 -16.31
CA VAL A 482 3.52 29.81 -16.62
C VAL A 482 3.54 28.55 -17.49
N PRO A 483 4.06 28.62 -18.74
CA PRO A 483 4.15 27.45 -19.61
C PRO A 483 5.18 26.45 -19.08
N ASP A 484 5.09 25.21 -19.57
CA ASP A 484 6.02 24.13 -19.22
C ASP A 484 7.49 24.56 -19.39
N THR A 485 8.18 24.77 -18.27
CA THR A 485 9.55 25.30 -18.23
C THR A 485 10.48 24.23 -17.69
N LYS A 486 11.44 23.79 -18.51
CA LYS A 486 12.42 22.76 -18.14
C LYS A 486 13.38 23.30 -17.07
N PHE A 487 13.69 22.49 -16.07
CA PHE A 487 14.69 22.83 -15.04
C PHE A 487 15.66 21.70 -14.69
N ALA A 488 15.41 20.46 -15.12
CA ALA A 488 16.27 19.32 -14.82
C ALA A 488 16.27 18.26 -15.95
N ASP A 489 17.34 17.45 -15.98
CA ASP A 489 17.53 16.26 -16.83
C ASP A 489 17.40 14.94 -16.03
N ILE A 490 16.71 15.01 -14.88
CA ILE A 490 16.30 13.88 -14.02
C ILE A 490 14.81 14.05 -13.69
N LYS A 491 14.13 13.01 -13.19
CA LYS A 491 12.72 13.10 -12.75
C LYS A 491 12.62 13.78 -11.39
N TYR A 492 11.75 14.79 -11.27
CA TYR A 492 11.17 15.19 -9.99
C TYR A 492 9.69 14.83 -9.99
N GLU A 493 9.30 14.02 -9.00
CA GLU A 493 7.99 13.37 -8.89
C GLU A 493 7.20 13.84 -7.67
N GLY A 494 7.72 14.80 -6.92
CA GLY A 494 6.92 15.51 -5.92
C GLY A 494 7.26 16.98 -5.83
N ILE A 495 6.24 17.81 -5.63
CA ILE A 495 6.37 19.23 -5.26
C ILE A 495 5.48 19.52 -4.06
N GLU A 496 5.97 20.31 -3.11
CA GLU A 496 5.21 20.73 -1.93
C GLU A 496 5.59 22.15 -1.48
N PHE A 497 4.65 22.83 -0.82
CA PHE A 497 4.90 24.03 -0.05
C PHE A 497 5.43 23.66 1.34
N ILE A 498 6.70 24.01 1.57
CA ILE A 498 7.51 23.62 2.73
C ILE A 498 7.75 24.81 3.67
#